data_AF-A0A2V8JT17-F1
#
_entry.id   AF-A0A2V8JT17-F1
#
_cell.length_a   1.000
_cell.length_b   1.000
_cell.length_c   1.000
_cell.angle_alpha   90.00
_cell.angle_beta   90.00
_cell.angle_gamma   90.00
#
_symmetry.space_group_name_H-M   'P 1'
#
loop_
_entity.id
_entity.type
_entity.pdbx_description
1 polymer ?
#
loop_
_entity_poly.entity_id
_entity_poly.type
_entity_poly.pdbx_seq_one_letter_code
_entity_poly.pdbx_strand_id
1 'polypeptide(L)'
;MNTRAYAVLLFMLAFARPLAARPIPFEICAESTTWARPSPEVQAKIWSDGRYKDVAGTAYDWTHDFLVSDPESATIPYHMENISGLWTARTNPGECHSANKPHRSGLEWIEIWVLLHRVKEIRHDNNTYSITVEPTGRGFQFVVIRRLNPSAVLSFVTPDGKELEKWDESAPPDRVQQTVPPGTRITAPNGQIIRK
;
A
#
# COMPACT_ATOMS: atom_id res chain seq x y z
N MET A 1 -28.81 -17.86 -49.14
CA MET A 1 -28.02 -17.46 -47.94
C MET A 1 -26.69 -16.91 -48.41
N ASN A 2 -26.40 -15.64 -48.09
CA ASN A 2 -25.47 -14.79 -48.82
C ASN A 2 -24.07 -14.83 -48.17
N THR A 3 -23.09 -15.44 -48.84
CA THR A 3 -21.70 -15.67 -48.38
C THR A 3 -20.91 -14.38 -48.09
N ARG A 4 -21.41 -13.21 -48.50
CA ARG A 4 -20.76 -11.91 -48.28
C ARG A 4 -20.80 -11.41 -46.83
N ALA A 5 -21.73 -11.90 -46.00
CA ALA A 5 -21.84 -11.45 -44.61
C ALA A 5 -20.73 -12.00 -43.70
N TYR A 6 -20.16 -13.17 -44.01
CA TYR A 6 -19.13 -13.81 -43.18
C TYR A 6 -17.74 -13.18 -43.33
N ALA A 7 -17.44 -12.57 -44.48
CA ALA A 7 -16.13 -11.96 -44.72
C ALA A 7 -15.91 -10.67 -43.89
N VAL A 8 -16.98 -9.93 -43.58
CA VAL A 8 -16.90 -8.69 -42.80
C VAL A 8 -16.72 -9.00 -41.30
N LEU A 9 -17.30 -10.09 -40.80
CA LEU A 9 -17.16 -10.49 -39.39
C LEU A 9 -15.75 -10.99 -39.05
N LEU A 10 -15.09 -11.67 -39.99
CA LEU A 10 -13.71 -12.17 -39.83
C LEU A 10 -12.65 -11.05 -39.86
N PHE A 11 -12.94 -9.92 -40.52
CA PHE A 11 -12.00 -8.79 -40.57
C PHE A 11 -12.01 -7.93 -39.29
N MET A 12 -13.12 -7.91 -38.55
CA MET A 12 -13.23 -7.16 -37.27
C MET A 12 -12.50 -7.85 -36.10
N LEU A 13 -12.36 -9.18 -36.14
CA LEU A 13 -11.66 -9.95 -35.10
C LEU A 13 -10.12 -9.93 -35.25
N ALA A 14 -9.60 -9.55 -36.42
CA ALA A 14 -8.15 -9.56 -36.70
C ALA A 14 -7.39 -8.36 -36.11
N PHE A 15 -8.10 -7.34 -35.62
CA PHE A 15 -7.49 -6.11 -35.06
C PHE A 15 -7.82 -5.87 -33.59
N ALA A 16 -8.47 -6.82 -32.91
CA ALA A 16 -8.56 -6.81 -31.46
C ALA A 16 -7.16 -7.13 -30.91
N ARG A 17 -6.30 -6.10 -30.82
CA ARG A 17 -5.12 -6.19 -29.94
C ARG A 17 -5.68 -6.49 -28.55
N PRO A 18 -5.29 -7.60 -27.90
CA PRO A 18 -5.60 -7.75 -26.49
C PRO A 18 -5.07 -6.48 -25.81
N LEU A 19 -5.93 -5.81 -25.03
CA LEU A 19 -5.49 -4.77 -24.10
C LEU A 19 -4.57 -5.49 -23.10
N ALA A 20 -3.30 -5.63 -23.47
CA ALA A 20 -2.30 -6.22 -22.63
C ALA A 20 -1.96 -5.17 -21.57
N ALA A 21 -2.06 -5.57 -20.30
CA ALA A 21 -1.64 -4.74 -19.19
C ALA A 21 -0.22 -4.21 -19.45
N ARG A 22 -0.02 -2.89 -19.40
CA ARG A 22 1.27 -2.25 -19.69
C ARG A 22 2.16 -2.23 -18.44
N PRO A 23 3.47 -2.47 -18.54
CA PRO A 23 4.37 -2.32 -17.41
C PRO A 23 4.47 -0.85 -17.00
N ILE A 24 4.47 -0.59 -15.69
CA ILE A 24 4.61 0.73 -15.08
C ILE A 24 5.93 0.79 -14.32
N PRO A 25 6.83 1.74 -14.64
CA PRO A 25 8.03 1.94 -13.85
C PRO A 25 7.66 2.45 -12.45
N PHE A 26 8.43 2.02 -11.46
CA PHE A 26 8.28 2.45 -10.08
C PHE A 26 9.63 2.80 -9.48
N GLU A 27 9.62 3.71 -8.51
CA GLU A 27 10.82 4.13 -7.79
C GLU A 27 10.70 3.70 -6.33
N ILE A 28 11.78 3.12 -5.78
CA ILE A 28 11.89 2.82 -4.36
C ILE A 28 12.64 3.98 -3.71
N CYS A 29 11.96 4.77 -2.86
CA CYS A 29 12.60 5.88 -2.16
C CYS A 29 13.32 5.46 -0.88
N ALA A 30 12.70 4.53 -0.15
CA ALA A 30 13.19 4.01 1.11
C ALA A 30 12.93 2.51 1.12
N GLU A 31 13.89 1.76 1.63
CA GLU A 31 13.68 0.35 1.91
C GLU A 31 14.50 -0.09 3.12
N SER A 32 14.04 -1.19 3.71
CA SER A 32 14.81 -1.99 4.64
C SER A 32 14.53 -3.44 4.34
N THR A 33 15.58 -4.25 4.27
CA THR A 33 15.45 -5.71 4.16
C THR A 33 15.47 -6.40 5.53
N THR A 34 15.68 -5.63 6.60
CA THR A 34 15.90 -6.16 7.96
C THR A 34 14.89 -5.66 8.98
N TRP A 35 14.09 -4.64 8.64
CA TRP A 35 13.01 -4.18 9.53
C TRP A 35 12.08 -5.35 9.87
N ALA A 36 11.62 -5.41 11.10
CA ALA A 36 10.58 -6.33 11.52
C ALA A 36 9.44 -5.51 12.09
N ARG A 37 8.21 -5.85 11.72
CA ARG A 37 7.04 -5.22 12.33
C ARG A 37 7.14 -5.40 13.85
N PRO A 38 7.01 -4.33 14.66
CA PRO A 38 7.07 -4.46 16.10
C PRO A 38 5.99 -5.43 16.59
N SER A 39 6.12 -5.94 17.82
CA SER A 39 5.02 -6.70 18.42
C SER A 39 3.88 -5.75 18.82
N PRO A 40 2.65 -6.25 19.00
CA PRO A 40 1.55 -5.44 19.50
C PRO A 40 1.86 -4.72 20.83
N GLU A 41 2.62 -5.35 21.73
CA GLU A 41 3.04 -4.76 23.00
C GLU A 41 4.01 -3.58 22.80
N VAL A 42 4.90 -3.66 21.80
CA VAL A 42 5.81 -2.57 21.45
C VAL A 42 5.04 -1.44 20.75
N GLN A 43 4.13 -1.80 19.85
CA GLN A 43 3.30 -0.82 19.13
C GLN A 43 2.34 -0.07 20.05
N ALA A 44 1.89 -0.71 21.14
CA ALA A 44 1.03 -0.11 22.15
C ALA A 44 1.55 1.23 22.70
N LYS A 45 2.86 1.48 22.62
CA LYS A 45 3.45 2.78 22.92
C LYS A 45 2.72 3.93 22.18
N ILE A 46 2.41 3.76 20.90
CA ILE A 46 1.73 4.78 20.10
C ILE A 46 0.29 5.02 20.59
N TRP A 47 -0.35 4.02 21.22
CA TRP A 47 -1.69 4.16 21.81
C TRP A 47 -1.70 4.98 23.10
N SER A 48 -0.54 5.42 23.57
CA SER A 48 -0.43 6.39 24.66
C SER A 48 -0.10 7.81 24.17
N ASP A 49 0.20 7.98 22.88
CA ASP A 49 0.41 9.29 22.28
C ASP A 49 -0.94 10.05 22.26
N GLY A 50 -0.94 11.30 22.72
CA GLY A 50 -2.15 12.11 22.79
C GLY A 50 -2.89 12.25 21.44
N ARG A 51 -2.17 12.14 20.32
CA ARG A 51 -2.71 12.17 18.96
C ARG A 51 -3.38 10.87 18.54
N TYR A 52 -2.94 9.74 19.08
CA TYR A 52 -3.28 8.40 18.57
C TYR A 52 -3.98 7.51 19.59
N LYS A 53 -4.07 7.92 20.86
CA LYS A 53 -4.60 7.12 21.96
C LYS A 53 -5.99 6.53 21.73
N ASP A 54 -6.85 7.23 20.99
CA ASP A 54 -8.24 6.82 20.77
C ASP A 54 -8.45 6.11 19.43
N VAL A 55 -7.42 6.04 18.56
CA VAL A 55 -7.55 5.55 17.17
C VAL A 55 -6.57 4.44 16.79
N ALA A 56 -5.40 4.38 17.42
CA ALA A 56 -4.31 3.54 16.91
C ALA A 56 -4.46 2.05 17.27
N GLY A 57 -5.26 1.71 18.28
CA GLY A 57 -5.58 0.31 18.62
C GLY A 57 -6.49 -0.39 17.60
N THR A 58 -7.04 0.34 16.63
CA THR A 58 -7.85 -0.19 15.52
C THR A 58 -7.42 0.41 14.19
N ALA A 59 -6.22 1.00 14.13
CA ALA A 59 -5.73 1.62 12.90
C ALA A 59 -5.44 0.52 11.86
N TYR A 60 -5.99 0.71 10.67
CA TYR A 60 -5.79 -0.18 9.52
C TYR A 60 -4.30 -0.51 9.31
N ASP A 61 -3.49 0.53 9.34
CA ASP A 61 -2.07 0.52 9.02
C ASP A 61 -1.23 -0.38 9.94
N TRP A 62 -1.78 -0.68 11.11
CA TRP A 62 -1.14 -1.58 12.06
C TRP A 62 -1.21 -3.04 11.61
N THR A 63 -2.31 -3.47 11.00
CA THR A 63 -2.57 -4.88 10.68
C THR A 63 -2.44 -5.21 9.21
N HIS A 64 -2.30 -4.21 8.34
CA HIS A 64 -2.21 -4.39 6.90
C HIS A 64 -0.77 -4.23 6.41
N ASP A 65 -0.45 -4.97 5.35
CA ASP A 65 0.89 -5.02 4.76
C ASP A 65 1.04 -4.04 3.59
N PHE A 66 -0.06 -3.46 3.11
CA PHE A 66 -0.06 -2.54 1.98
C PHE A 66 -0.80 -1.27 2.37
N LEU A 67 -0.08 -0.14 2.38
CA LEU A 67 -0.65 1.17 2.70
C LEU A 67 -0.53 2.08 1.48
N VAL A 68 -1.57 2.85 1.23
CA VAL A 68 -1.63 3.77 0.09
C VAL A 68 -1.93 5.16 0.62
N SER A 69 -1.14 6.14 0.18
CA SER A 69 -1.32 7.54 0.55
C SER A 69 -1.17 8.46 -0.65
N ASP A 70 -1.73 9.66 -0.52
CA ASP A 70 -1.39 10.76 -1.41
C ASP A 70 -0.09 11.45 -0.91
N PRO A 71 0.87 11.76 -1.80
CA PRO A 71 2.14 12.40 -1.45
C PRO A 71 2.05 13.86 -0.97
N GLU A 72 0.87 14.49 -0.98
CA GLU A 72 0.75 15.95 -0.81
C GLU A 72 0.70 16.46 0.64
N SER A 73 0.61 15.59 1.65
CA SER A 73 0.52 16.05 3.05
C SER A 73 1.82 15.85 3.82
N ALA A 74 2.31 16.94 4.41
CA ALA A 74 3.48 16.96 5.28
C ALA A 74 3.32 16.10 6.55
N THR A 75 2.11 15.69 6.92
CA THR A 75 1.86 14.85 8.10
C THR A 75 1.70 13.38 7.77
N ILE A 76 1.54 13.00 6.50
CA ILE A 76 1.33 11.61 6.09
C ILE A 76 2.52 10.72 6.43
N PRO A 77 3.78 11.09 6.15
CA PRO A 77 4.91 10.22 6.49
C PRO A 77 5.00 9.96 7.99
N TYR A 78 4.84 11.01 8.81
CA TYR A 78 4.82 10.87 10.27
C TYR A 78 3.64 10.02 10.74
N HIS A 79 2.45 10.20 10.15
CA HIS A 79 1.29 9.40 10.49
C HIS A 79 1.54 7.93 10.20
N MET A 80 1.88 7.60 8.94
CA MET A 80 2.18 6.26 8.45
C MET A 80 3.29 5.61 9.28
N GLU A 81 4.36 6.34 9.56
CA GLU A 81 5.49 5.85 10.34
C GLU A 81 5.06 5.34 11.73
N ASN A 82 4.24 6.13 12.43
CA ASN A 82 3.80 5.79 13.77
C ASN A 82 2.79 4.65 13.78
N ILE A 83 1.74 4.72 12.96
CA ILE A 83 0.63 3.76 12.97
C ILE A 83 1.01 2.39 12.41
N SER A 84 1.97 2.32 11.48
CA SER A 84 2.46 1.06 10.91
C SER A 84 3.61 0.41 11.71
N GLY A 85 4.21 1.17 12.64
CA GLY A 85 5.37 0.70 13.40
C GLY A 85 6.72 0.93 12.72
N LEU A 86 6.74 1.59 11.55
CA LEU A 86 7.96 1.95 10.83
C LEU A 86 8.87 2.92 11.60
N TRP A 87 8.40 3.56 12.68
CA TRP A 87 9.26 4.32 13.62
C TRP A 87 10.39 3.48 14.26
N THR A 88 10.29 2.15 14.18
CA THR A 88 11.34 1.21 14.61
C THR A 88 12.38 0.93 13.52
N ALA A 89 12.17 1.41 12.30
CA ALA A 89 13.10 1.26 11.20
C ALA A 89 14.38 2.08 11.43
N ARG A 90 15.51 1.54 10.97
CA ARG A 90 16.79 2.28 10.96
C ARG A 90 16.90 3.21 9.75
N THR A 91 16.27 2.83 8.64
CA THR A 91 16.13 3.68 7.46
C THR A 91 15.00 4.66 7.70
N ASN A 92 15.19 5.94 7.36
CA ASN A 92 14.11 6.94 7.39
C ASN A 92 13.00 6.50 6.42
N PRO A 93 11.80 6.11 6.92
CA PRO A 93 10.71 5.71 6.05
C PRO A 93 10.20 6.91 5.24
N GLY A 94 10.32 8.15 5.74
CA GLY A 94 9.91 9.36 5.04
C GLY A 94 10.89 9.89 3.97
N GLU A 95 11.89 9.11 3.53
CA GLU A 95 12.95 9.61 2.63
C GLU A 95 12.43 10.15 1.29
N CYS A 96 11.25 9.73 0.78
CA CYS A 96 10.66 10.35 -0.42
C CYS A 96 10.36 11.84 -0.23
N HIS A 97 10.19 12.30 1.01
CA HIS A 97 9.79 13.66 1.37
C HIS A 97 10.96 14.55 1.82
N SER A 98 12.20 14.02 1.78
CA SER A 98 13.41 14.78 2.11
C SER A 98 13.58 16.00 1.18
N ALA A 99 14.10 17.11 1.70
CA ALA A 99 14.21 18.40 0.99
C ALA A 99 15.03 18.35 -0.32
N ASN A 100 15.84 17.31 -0.51
CA ASN A 100 16.63 17.06 -1.72
C ASN A 100 15.91 16.21 -2.77
N LYS A 101 14.67 15.78 -2.52
CA LYS A 101 13.85 15.01 -3.46
C LYS A 101 12.88 15.92 -4.22
N PRO A 102 12.52 15.55 -5.47
CA PRO A 102 11.47 16.26 -6.18
C PRO A 102 10.16 16.23 -5.39
N HIS A 103 9.47 17.36 -5.32
CA HIS A 103 8.11 17.40 -4.81
C HIS A 103 7.20 16.57 -5.72
N ARG A 104 6.31 15.76 -5.12
CA ARG A 104 5.37 14.90 -5.84
C ARG A 104 3.94 15.26 -5.43
N SER A 105 3.13 15.61 -6.42
CA SER A 105 1.69 15.88 -6.26
C SER A 105 0.89 14.57 -6.25
N GLY A 106 -0.19 14.51 -5.49
CA GLY A 106 -1.10 13.35 -5.45
C GLY A 106 -1.94 13.22 -6.70
N LEU A 107 -2.06 14.30 -7.47
CA LEU A 107 -2.65 14.28 -8.81
C LEU A 107 -1.75 13.61 -9.85
N GLU A 108 -0.45 13.46 -9.57
CA GLU A 108 0.53 12.93 -10.51
C GLU A 108 1.21 11.63 -10.06
N TRP A 109 1.17 11.34 -8.76
CA TRP A 109 1.89 10.25 -8.14
C TRP A 109 1.03 9.54 -7.11
N ILE A 110 1.29 8.24 -6.95
CA ILE A 110 0.69 7.41 -5.92
C ILE A 110 1.82 6.90 -5.03
N GLU A 111 1.64 7.03 -3.71
CA GLU A 111 2.56 6.50 -2.70
C GLU A 111 2.06 5.16 -2.17
N ILE A 112 2.98 4.20 -2.13
CA ILE A 112 2.68 2.82 -1.75
C ILE A 112 3.72 2.37 -0.75
N TRP A 113 3.26 2.01 0.45
CA TRP A 113 4.09 1.43 1.49
C TRP A 113 3.82 -0.07 1.52
N VAL A 114 4.86 -0.85 1.23
CA VAL A 114 4.79 -2.31 1.15
C VAL A 114 5.58 -2.89 2.31
N LEU A 115 4.90 -3.54 3.24
CA LEU A 115 5.44 -4.09 4.47
C LEU A 115 5.49 -5.62 4.36
N LEU A 116 6.56 -6.23 4.87
CA LEU A 116 6.76 -7.68 4.91
C LEU A 116 6.72 -8.39 3.55
N HIS A 117 6.77 -7.60 2.47
CA HIS A 117 6.75 -8.00 1.07
C HIS A 117 7.73 -7.17 0.25
N ARG A 118 7.96 -7.59 -1.00
CA ARG A 118 8.77 -6.86 -1.98
C ARG A 118 8.03 -6.74 -3.31
N VAL A 119 8.00 -5.54 -3.89
CA VAL A 119 7.45 -5.29 -5.23
C VAL A 119 8.38 -5.88 -6.29
N LYS A 120 7.81 -6.66 -7.20
CA LYS A 120 8.52 -7.30 -8.33
C LYS A 120 8.19 -6.63 -9.66
N GLU A 121 6.92 -6.31 -9.86
CA GLU A 121 6.42 -5.69 -11.08
C GLU A 121 5.17 -4.89 -10.76
N ILE A 122 4.97 -3.79 -11.49
CA ILE A 122 3.68 -3.09 -11.52
C ILE A 122 3.21 -3.05 -12.96
N ARG A 123 1.97 -3.46 -13.18
CA ARG A 123 1.30 -3.39 -14.48
C ARG A 123 0.03 -2.58 -14.34
N HIS A 124 -0.38 -1.93 -15.42
CA HIS A 124 -1.60 -1.17 -15.47
C HIS A 124 -2.48 -1.65 -16.61
N ASP A 125 -3.73 -1.94 -16.30
CA ASP A 125 -4.78 -2.20 -17.29
C ASP A 125 -6.04 -1.42 -16.93
N ASN A 126 -6.60 -0.71 -17.92
CA ASN A 126 -7.76 0.17 -17.79
C ASN A 126 -7.66 1.21 -16.67
N ASN A 127 -8.07 0.85 -15.45
CA ASN A 127 -8.07 1.71 -14.26
C ASN A 127 -7.39 1.04 -13.04
N THR A 128 -6.75 -0.12 -13.24
CA THR A 128 -6.18 -0.93 -12.17
C THR A 128 -4.68 -1.07 -12.34
N TYR A 129 -3.94 -0.78 -11.27
CA TYR A 129 -2.55 -1.13 -11.09
C TYR A 129 -2.47 -2.49 -10.41
N SER A 130 -2.03 -3.51 -11.13
CA SER A 130 -1.68 -4.81 -10.57
C SER A 130 -0.24 -4.76 -10.09
N ILE A 131 -0.04 -4.84 -8.78
CA ILE A 131 1.24 -4.76 -8.09
C ILE A 131 1.62 -6.17 -7.67
N THR A 132 2.54 -6.78 -8.40
CA THR A 132 3.04 -8.12 -8.07
C THR A 132 4.03 -8.01 -6.93
N VAL A 133 3.73 -8.69 -5.82
CA VAL A 133 4.53 -8.68 -4.59
C VAL A 133 4.92 -10.10 -4.17
N GLU A 134 6.12 -10.24 -3.62
CA GLU A 134 6.60 -11.49 -3.02
C GLU A 134 6.67 -11.33 -1.49
N PRO A 135 6.19 -12.31 -0.70
CA PRO A 135 6.32 -12.28 0.74
C PRO A 135 7.79 -12.44 1.15
N THR A 136 8.24 -11.58 2.06
CA THR A 136 9.60 -11.62 2.62
C THR A 136 9.59 -11.91 4.12
N GLY A 137 8.46 -11.70 4.80
CA GLY A 137 8.29 -11.87 6.25
C GLY A 137 9.04 -10.84 7.11
N ARG A 138 9.80 -9.95 6.47
CA ARG A 138 10.55 -8.84 7.07
C ARG A 138 10.81 -7.78 6.02
N GLY A 139 11.09 -6.57 6.47
CA GLY A 139 11.45 -5.45 5.63
C GLY A 139 10.25 -4.62 5.18
N PHE A 140 10.54 -3.52 4.52
CA PHE A 140 9.57 -2.65 3.89
C PHE A 140 10.15 -2.02 2.63
N GLN A 141 9.27 -1.57 1.75
CA GLN A 141 9.57 -0.68 0.63
C GLN A 141 8.57 0.46 0.59
N PHE A 142 9.08 1.68 0.45
CA PHE A 142 8.28 2.84 0.07
C PHE A 142 8.47 3.06 -1.43
N VAL A 143 7.42 2.75 -2.18
CA VAL A 143 7.36 2.80 -3.63
C VAL A 143 6.50 3.97 -4.08
N VAL A 144 6.92 4.64 -5.14
CA VAL A 144 6.09 5.62 -5.85
C VAL A 144 5.93 5.23 -7.31
N ILE A 145 4.74 5.53 -7.85
CA ILE A 145 4.42 5.33 -9.26
C ILE A 145 3.76 6.57 -9.84
N ARG A 146 3.91 6.75 -11.16
CA ARG A 146 3.15 7.77 -11.89
C ARG A 146 1.67 7.40 -11.94
N ARG A 147 0.83 8.36 -11.59
CA ARG A 147 -0.61 8.28 -11.77
C ARG A 147 -0.95 8.49 -13.24
N LEU A 148 -1.72 7.55 -13.79
CA LEU A 148 -2.15 7.51 -15.19
C LEU A 148 -3.65 7.80 -15.33
N ASN A 149 -4.39 7.66 -14.23
CA ASN A 149 -5.84 7.76 -14.18
C ASN A 149 -6.24 8.71 -13.03
N PRO A 150 -7.29 9.54 -13.20
CA PRO A 150 -7.74 10.46 -12.16
C PRO A 150 -8.12 9.77 -10.84
N SER A 151 -8.63 8.54 -10.93
CA SER A 151 -8.89 7.66 -9.78
C SER A 151 -8.19 6.32 -10.00
N ALA A 152 -7.54 5.81 -8.97
CA ALA A 152 -6.73 4.60 -9.05
C ALA A 152 -7.35 3.43 -8.27
N VAL A 153 -7.26 2.25 -8.87
CA VAL A 153 -7.48 0.97 -8.18
C VAL A 153 -6.14 0.25 -8.11
N LEU A 154 -5.70 -0.13 -6.93
CA LEU A 154 -4.47 -0.89 -6.70
C LEU A 154 -4.87 -2.30 -6.26
N SER A 155 -4.37 -3.32 -6.96
CA SER A 155 -4.55 -4.73 -6.62
C SER A 155 -3.18 -5.34 -6.35
N PHE A 156 -2.95 -5.77 -5.11
CA PHE A 156 -1.72 -6.42 -4.68
C PHE A 156 -1.88 -7.93 -4.92
N VAL A 157 -1.01 -8.50 -5.75
CA VAL A 157 -1.12 -9.88 -6.19
C VAL A 157 0.19 -10.64 -5.97
N THR A 158 0.10 -11.94 -5.72
CA THR A 158 1.26 -12.84 -5.71
C THR A 158 1.73 -13.15 -7.16
N PRO A 159 2.94 -13.72 -7.35
CA PRO A 159 3.44 -14.05 -8.70
C PRO A 159 2.58 -15.06 -9.48
N ASP A 160 1.83 -15.92 -8.79
CA ASP A 160 0.85 -16.85 -9.39
C ASP A 160 -0.53 -16.19 -9.64
N GLY A 161 -0.67 -14.90 -9.36
CA GLY A 161 -1.85 -14.10 -9.69
C GLY A 161 -2.97 -14.08 -8.65
N LYS A 162 -2.72 -14.60 -7.44
CA LYS A 162 -3.70 -14.53 -6.34
C LYS A 162 -3.71 -13.12 -5.75
N GLU A 163 -4.89 -12.51 -5.67
CA GLU A 163 -5.09 -11.22 -4.99
C GLU A 163 -4.93 -11.37 -3.47
N LEU A 164 -4.11 -10.51 -2.89
CA LEU A 164 -3.88 -10.38 -1.46
C LEU A 164 -4.74 -9.26 -0.87
N GLU A 165 -4.75 -8.11 -1.54
CA GLU A 165 -5.47 -6.92 -1.10
C GLU A 165 -5.83 -6.04 -2.28
N LYS A 166 -6.93 -5.30 -2.16
CA LYS A 166 -7.37 -4.33 -3.15
C LYS A 166 -7.70 -3.00 -2.48
N TRP A 167 -7.14 -1.94 -3.02
CA TRP A 167 -7.42 -0.56 -2.62
C TRP A 167 -8.08 0.16 -3.79
N ASP A 168 -9.25 0.76 -3.55
CA ASP A 168 -10.01 1.50 -4.56
C ASP A 168 -10.22 2.92 -4.04
N GLU A 169 -9.66 3.93 -4.71
CA GLU A 169 -9.76 5.31 -4.26
C GLU A 169 -11.20 5.83 -4.16
N SER A 170 -12.12 5.27 -4.97
CA SER A 170 -13.53 5.67 -4.97
C SER A 170 -14.34 5.04 -3.83
N ALA A 171 -13.85 3.91 -3.32
CA ALA A 171 -14.45 3.15 -2.24
C ALA A 171 -13.30 2.47 -1.45
N PRO A 172 -12.47 3.27 -0.74
CA PRO A 172 -11.31 2.71 -0.05
C PRO A 172 -11.81 1.67 0.94
N PRO A 173 -11.12 0.52 1.08
CA PRO A 173 -11.58 -0.61 1.89
C PRO A 173 -12.09 -0.06 3.22
N ASP A 174 -13.41 -0.22 3.47
CA ASP A 174 -14.14 0.40 4.57
C ASP A 174 -13.30 0.30 5.84
N ARG A 175 -12.62 1.39 6.25
CA ARG A 175 -11.66 1.46 7.39
C ARG A 175 -11.71 0.19 8.23
N VAL A 176 -11.05 -0.87 7.79
CA VAL A 176 -11.39 -2.21 8.29
C VAL A 176 -10.95 -2.21 9.74
N GLN A 177 -11.92 -2.15 10.65
CA GLN A 177 -11.65 -2.14 12.09
C GLN A 177 -11.19 -3.54 12.47
N GLN A 178 -9.91 -3.81 12.27
CA GLN A 178 -9.28 -4.92 12.93
C GLN A 178 -8.96 -4.46 14.35
N THR A 179 -9.61 -5.12 15.31
CA THR A 179 -9.25 -5.01 16.71
C THR A 179 -7.93 -5.73 16.93
N VAL A 180 -7.05 -5.13 17.71
CA VAL A 180 -5.91 -5.83 18.31
C VAL A 180 -6.36 -7.21 18.81
N PRO A 181 -5.64 -8.30 18.50
CA PRO A 181 -6.05 -9.65 18.86
C PRO A 181 -6.47 -9.74 20.34
N PRO A 182 -7.61 -10.39 20.65
CA PRO A 182 -8.07 -10.55 22.03
C PRO A 182 -6.98 -11.15 22.93
N GLY A 183 -6.76 -10.55 24.10
CA GLY A 183 -5.72 -10.97 25.05
C GLY A 183 -4.35 -10.31 24.89
N THR A 184 -4.17 -9.43 23.91
CA THR A 184 -2.96 -8.59 23.80
C THR A 184 -2.89 -7.64 24.98
N ARG A 185 -1.82 -7.74 25.78
CA ARG A 185 -1.61 -6.85 26.93
C ARG A 185 -1.10 -5.49 26.47
N ILE A 186 -1.99 -4.52 26.51
CA ILE A 186 -1.67 -3.14 26.20
C ILE A 186 -1.06 -2.50 27.45
N THR A 187 0.22 -2.12 27.40
CA THR A 187 0.89 -1.50 28.54
C THR A 187 1.20 -0.04 28.24
N ALA A 188 0.73 0.86 29.10
CA ALA A 188 1.05 2.28 29.07
C ALA A 188 2.55 2.51 29.38
N PRO A 189 3.11 3.68 29.01
CA PRO A 189 4.50 4.03 29.33
C PRO A 189 4.82 4.01 30.83
N ASN A 190 3.81 4.17 31.69
CA ASN A 190 3.93 4.09 33.16
C ASN A 190 3.78 2.65 33.70
N GLY A 191 3.72 1.64 32.83
CA GLY A 191 3.56 0.23 33.21
C GLY A 191 2.11 -0.20 33.51
N GLN A 192 1.12 0.70 33.41
CA GLN A 192 -0.28 0.33 33.62
C GLN A 192 -0.84 -0.45 32.44
N ILE A 193 -1.63 -1.50 32.73
CA ILE A 193 -2.35 -2.22 31.69
C ILE A 193 -3.58 -1.40 31.27
N ILE A 194 -3.61 -0.95 30.02
CA ILE A 194 -4.68 -0.10 29.45
C ILE A 194 -5.91 -0.96 29.07
N ARG A 195 -5.71 -2.24 28.72
CA ARG A 195 -6.82 -3.13 28.34
C ARG A 195 -6.52 -4.58 28.75
N LYS A 196 -7.53 -5.27 29.30
CA LYS A 196 -7.58 -6.73 29.45
C LYS A 196 -8.26 -7.32 28.23
#